data_AF-A0A368DJL4-F1
#
_entry.id   AF-A0A368DJL4-F1
#
_cell.length_a   1.000
_cell.length_b   1.000
_cell.length_c   1.000
_cell.angle_alpha   90.00
_cell.angle_beta   90.00
_cell.angle_gamma   90.00
#
_symmetry.space_group_name_H-M   'P 1'
#
loop_
_entity.id
_entity.type
_entity.pdbx_description
1 polymer ?
#
loop_
_entity_poly.entity_id
_entity_poly.type
_entity_poly.pdbx_seq_one_letter_code
_entity_poly.pdbx_strand_id
1 'polypeptide(L)'
;MKILILTQYYPPEIGAPQNRLHELAIRLKDKGSEIEVLTALPNYPKMEIHEKYKKGKNRVEYIDEVKVLRSWIYISKSKSIISRLLNYFSFVWSSYRR
;
A
#
# COMPACT_ATOMS: atom_id res chain seq x y z
N MET A 1 19.78 -2.29 -9.55
CA MET A 1 18.79 -1.40 -10.22
C MET A 1 17.83 -0.86 -9.17
N LYS A 2 17.30 0.37 -9.33
CA LYS A 2 16.30 0.93 -8.42
C LYS A 2 14.89 0.74 -8.98
N ILE A 3 13.98 0.17 -8.20
CA ILE A 3 12.60 -0.12 -8.63
C ILE A 3 11.61 0.38 -7.57
N LEU A 4 10.67 1.21 -7.99
CA LEU A 4 9.51 1.59 -7.18
C LEU A 4 8.30 0.78 -7.62
N ILE A 5 7.74 0.02 -6.69
CA ILE A 5 6.47 -0.68 -6.89
C ILE A 5 5.35 0.22 -6.38
N LEU A 6 4.55 0.79 -7.30
CA LEU A 6 3.37 1.59 -6.97
C LEU A 6 2.11 0.72 -6.95
N THR A 7 1.48 0.58 -5.77
CA THR A 7 0.29 -0.24 -5.58
C THR A 7 -0.57 0.30 -4.45
N GLN A 8 -1.88 0.44 -4.65
CA GLN A 8 -2.76 0.86 -3.57
C GLN A 8 -2.84 -0.18 -2.44
N TYR A 9 -2.63 -1.46 -2.75
CA TYR A 9 -2.79 -2.57 -1.82
C TYR A 9 -1.49 -3.34 -1.62
N TYR A 10 -1.17 -3.66 -0.37
CA TYR A 10 0.08 -4.34 0.00
C TYR A 10 -0.05 -5.02 1.38
N PRO A 11 0.73 -6.08 1.69
CA PRO A 11 0.76 -6.66 3.03
C PRO A 11 0.90 -5.56 4.10
N PRO A 12 0.22 -5.64 5.25
CA PRO A 12 -0.41 -6.83 5.84
C PRO A 12 -1.83 -7.12 5.33
N GLU A 13 -2.31 -6.42 4.30
CA GLU A 13 -3.59 -6.78 3.67
C GLU A 13 -3.53 -8.18 3.09
N ILE A 14 -4.56 -8.97 3.36
CA ILE A 14 -4.65 -10.35 2.89
C ILE A 14 -5.25 -10.34 1.48
N GLY A 15 -4.49 -10.84 0.51
CA GLY A 15 -4.99 -11.09 -0.84
C GLY A 15 -3.92 -11.65 -1.77
N ALA A 16 -4.36 -12.44 -2.76
CA ALA A 16 -3.44 -13.07 -3.70
C ALA A 16 -2.57 -12.07 -4.48
N PRO A 17 -3.10 -10.93 -4.98
CA PRO A 17 -2.27 -9.92 -5.65
C PRO A 17 -1.20 -9.31 -4.73
N GLN A 18 -1.58 -8.95 -3.50
CA GLN A 18 -0.70 -8.33 -2.51
C GLN A 18 0.47 -9.25 -2.16
N ASN A 19 0.17 -10.52 -1.88
CA ASN A 19 1.18 -11.52 -1.53
C ASN A 19 2.13 -11.82 -2.71
N ARG A 20 1.60 -12.00 -3.92
CA ARG A 20 2.42 -12.24 -5.12
C ARG A 20 3.35 -11.06 -5.43
N LEU A 21 2.85 -9.83 -5.26
CA LEU A 21 3.64 -8.63 -5.48
C LEU A 21 4.74 -8.46 -4.43
N HIS A 22 4.47 -8.83 -3.17
CA HIS A 22 5.48 -8.84 -2.12
C HIS A 22 6.55 -9.90 -2.35
N GLU A 23 6.16 -11.11 -2.74
CA GLU A 23 7.08 -12.19 -3.09
C GLU A 23 7.97 -11.80 -4.29
N LEU A 24 7.39 -11.11 -5.29
CA LEU A 24 8.17 -10.53 -6.39
C LEU A 24 9.18 -9.49 -5.90
N ALA A 25 8.77 -8.59 -4.99
CA ALA A 25 9.65 -7.58 -4.41
C ALA A 25 10.86 -8.22 -3.70
N ILE A 26 10.63 -9.27 -2.91
CA ILE A 26 11.69 -10.02 -2.23
C ILE A 26 12.64 -10.65 -3.27
N ARG A 27 12.10 -11.39 -4.25
CA ARG A 27 12.93 -12.05 -5.27
C ARG A 27 13.76 -11.08 -6.11
N LEU A 28 13.23 -9.90 -6.40
CA LEU A 28 13.98 -8.86 -7.12
C LEU A 28 15.09 -8.26 -6.25
N LYS A 29 14.81 -8.08 -4.95
CA LYS A 29 15.81 -7.64 -3.98
C LYS A 29 16.94 -8.66 -3.85
N ASP A 30 16.64 -9.95 -3.73
CA ASP A 30 17.62 -11.04 -3.63
C ASP A 30 18.52 -11.12 -4.89
N LYS A 31 18.02 -10.64 -6.03
CA LYS A 31 18.80 -10.49 -7.27
C LYS A 31 19.63 -9.19 -7.32
N GLY A 32 19.73 -8.44 -6.23
CA GLY A 32 20.53 -7.22 -6.11
C GLY A 32 19.83 -5.93 -6.52
N SER A 33 18.49 -5.90 -6.60
CA SER A 33 17.74 -4.67 -6.85
C SER A 33 17.40 -3.92 -5.56
N GLU A 34 17.43 -2.60 -5.59
CA GLU A 34 16.93 -1.73 -4.53
C GLU A 34 15.43 -1.54 -4.74
N ILE A 35 14.62 -2.10 -3.84
CA ILE A 35 13.16 -2.11 -3.97
C ILE A 35 12.53 -1.19 -2.92
N GLU A 36 11.63 -0.32 -3.38
CA GLU A 36 10.74 0.45 -2.53
C GLU A 36 9.27 0.25 -2.95
N VAL A 37 8.34 0.31 -1.99
CA VAL A 37 6.90 0.06 -2.24
C VAL A 37 6.01 1.25 -1.87
N LEU A 38 5.55 1.93 -2.92
CA LEU A 38 4.39 2.81 -3.11
C LEU A 38 3.01 2.41 -2.60
N THR A 39 2.64 2.44 -1.32
CA THR A 39 1.30 1.92 -0.94
C THR A 39 0.45 2.79 -0.02
N ALA A 40 -0.83 2.44 0.09
CA ALA A 40 -1.77 3.10 0.99
C ALA A 40 -1.71 2.49 2.41
N LEU A 41 -2.31 3.18 3.37
CA LEU A 41 -2.61 2.57 4.66
C LEU A 41 -3.55 1.37 4.47
N PRO A 42 -3.24 0.22 5.10
CA PRO A 42 -3.95 -1.02 4.83
C PRO A 42 -5.39 -0.92 5.32
N ASN A 43 -6.34 -1.23 4.43
CA ASN A 43 -7.77 -1.12 4.67
C ASN A 43 -8.61 -2.28 4.12
N TYR A 44 -8.06 -3.07 3.19
CA TYR A 44 -8.72 -4.22 2.59
C TYR A 44 -8.66 -5.45 3.54
N PRO A 45 -9.69 -6.32 3.59
CA PRO A 45 -10.96 -6.28 2.87
C PRO A 45 -12.08 -5.54 3.59
N LYS A 46 -11.87 -5.16 4.85
CA LYS A 46 -12.93 -4.66 5.74
C LYS A 46 -13.35 -3.22 5.44
N MET A 47 -12.62 -2.52 4.55
CA MET A 47 -12.78 -1.09 4.31
C MET A 47 -12.68 -0.29 5.62
N GLU A 48 -11.67 -0.64 6.41
CA GLU A 48 -11.32 0.00 7.68
C GLU A 48 -9.81 -0.05 7.85
N ILE A 49 -9.19 1.05 8.31
CA ILE A 49 -7.75 1.06 8.59
C ILE A 49 -7.41 -0.04 9.59
N HIS A 50 -6.48 -0.90 9.21
CA HIS A 50 -5.98 -1.99 10.04
C HIS A 50 -5.51 -1.46 11.42
N GLU A 51 -5.78 -2.20 12.50
CA GLU A 51 -5.62 -1.73 13.89
C GLU A 51 -4.29 -1.01 14.17
N LYS A 52 -3.18 -1.64 13.79
CA LYS A 52 -1.80 -1.13 13.93
C LYS A 52 -1.53 0.21 13.22
N TYR A 53 -2.42 0.61 12.32
CA TYR A 53 -2.31 1.80 11.49
C TYR A 53 -3.39 2.84 11.85
N LYS A 54 -4.27 2.55 12.82
CA LYS A 54 -5.27 3.51 13.31
C LYS A 54 -4.58 4.78 13.80
N LYS A 55 -5.26 5.93 13.62
CA LYS A 55 -4.69 7.29 13.80
C LYS A 55 -3.56 7.65 12.83
N GLY A 56 -3.37 6.85 11.77
CA GLY A 56 -2.20 6.89 10.90
C GLY A 56 -2.10 8.12 10.00
N LYS A 57 -0.96 8.81 10.12
CA LYS A 57 -0.36 9.65 9.09
C LYS A 57 0.46 8.78 8.13
N ASN A 58 0.96 9.38 7.05
CA ASN A 58 1.96 8.75 6.18
C ASN A 58 3.12 8.20 7.04
N ARG A 59 3.66 7.03 6.69
CA ARG A 59 4.74 6.40 7.46
C ARG A 59 5.64 5.56 6.57
N VAL A 60 6.84 5.26 7.07
CA VAL A 60 7.78 4.32 6.46
C VAL A 60 7.91 3.13 7.38
N GLU A 61 7.90 1.93 6.83
CA GLU A 61 8.16 0.68 7.54
C GLU A 61 8.96 -0.28 6.67
N TYR A 62 9.45 -1.35 7.27
CA TYR A 62 10.13 -2.43 6.56
C TYR A 62 9.35 -3.72 6.77
N ILE A 63 9.04 -4.41 5.68
CA ILE A 63 8.39 -5.73 5.68
C ILE A 63 9.34 -6.66 4.95
N ASP A 64 9.85 -7.68 5.64
CA ASP A 64 10.86 -8.61 5.10
C ASP A 64 12.01 -7.85 4.41
N GLU A 65 12.48 -6.82 5.13
CA GLU A 65 13.53 -5.90 4.69
C GLU A 65 13.27 -5.12 3.38
N VAL A 66 12.04 -5.13 2.86
CA VAL A 66 11.58 -4.26 1.77
C VAL A 66 11.07 -2.95 2.37
N LYS A 67 11.54 -1.82 1.85
CA LYS A 67 11.12 -0.49 2.33
C LYS A 67 9.72 -0.15 1.79
N VAL A 68 8.76 -0.01 2.69
CA VAL A 68 7.36 0.29 2.38
C VAL A 68 7.05 1.69 2.89
N LEU A 69 6.71 2.61 2.01
CA LEU A 69 6.13 3.89 2.43
C LEU A 69 4.62 3.83 2.22
N ARG A 70 3.89 4.22 3.26
CA ARG A 70 2.44 4.24 3.31
C ARG A 70 1.92 5.66 3.26
N SER A 71 0.95 5.89 2.39
CA SER A 71 0.22 7.14 2.29
C SER A 71 -1.20 7.00 2.82
N TRP A 72 -1.73 8.11 3.33
CA TRP A 72 -3.13 8.22 3.72
C TRP A 72 -4.08 7.84 2.57
N ILE A 73 -5.27 7.36 2.88
CA ILE A 73 -6.30 7.06 1.88
C ILE A 73 -7.68 7.30 2.46
N TYR A 74 -8.59 7.85 1.65
CA TYR A 74 -10.00 7.96 1.98
C TYR A 74 -10.65 6.58 1.96
N ILE A 75 -11.33 6.20 3.03
CA ILE A 75 -11.96 4.89 3.17
C ILE A 75 -13.43 5.08 3.47
N SER A 76 -14.26 4.28 2.80
CA SER A 76 -15.70 4.25 3.02
C SER A 76 -16.20 2.82 2.87
N LYS A 77 -17.14 2.43 3.73
CA LYS A 77 -17.89 1.17 3.61
C LYS A 77 -18.99 1.24 2.54
N SER A 78 -19.28 2.44 2.02
CA SER A 78 -20.28 2.62 0.98
C SER A 78 -19.84 1.93 -0.32
N LYS A 79 -20.77 1.20 -0.94
CA LYS A 79 -20.58 0.59 -2.26
C LYS A 79 -20.87 1.56 -3.41
N SER A 80 -21.10 2.84 -3.12
CA SER A 80 -21.40 3.84 -4.16
C SER A 80 -20.19 4.09 -5.06
N ILE A 81 -20.46 4.42 -6.33
CA ILE A 81 -19.42 4.78 -7.32
C ILE A 81 -18.62 5.99 -6.83
N ILE A 82 -19.28 7.00 -6.28
CA ILE A 82 -18.62 8.22 -5.79
C ILE A 82 -17.63 7.89 -4.68
N SER A 83 -18.05 7.09 -3.68
CA SER A 83 -17.15 6.67 -2.59
C SER A 83 -15.94 5.87 -3.10
N ARG A 84 -16.14 5.03 -4.12
CA ARG A 84 -15.06 4.25 -4.74
C ARG A 84 -14.08 5.14 -5.52
N LEU A 85 -14.57 6.13 -6.25
CA LEU A 85 -13.72 7.10 -6.94
C LEU A 85 -12.92 7.93 -5.94
N LEU A 86 -13.56 8.42 -4.86
CA LEU A 86 -12.86 9.15 -3.80
C LEU A 86 -11.75 8.31 -3.15
N ASN A 87 -11.98 7.01 -2.92
CA ASN A 87 -10.95 6.10 -2.43
C ASN A 87 -9.74 6.05 -3.38
N TYR A 88 -9.95 5.78 -4.67
CA TYR A 88 -8.85 5.70 -5.64
C TYR A 88 -8.10 7.03 -5.81
N PHE A 89 -8.83 8.14 -6.02
CA PHE A 89 -8.19 9.45 -6.24
C PHE A 89 -7.52 9.99 -4.98
N SER A 90 -8.01 9.66 -3.79
CA SER A 90 -7.33 10.04 -2.55
C SER A 90 -5.94 9.42 -2.45
N PHE A 91 -5.77 8.17 -2.88
CA PHE A 91 -4.46 7.54 -2.92
C PHE A 91 -3.55 8.26 -3.91
N VAL A 92 -4.00 8.48 -5.15
CA VAL A 92 -3.25 9.23 -6.19
C VAL A 92 -2.73 10.57 -5.63
N TRP A 93 -3.60 11.35 -4.98
CA TRP A 93 -3.22 12.64 -4.42
C TRP A 93 -2.25 12.53 -3.24
N SER A 94 -2.53 11.62 -2.31
CA SER A 94 -1.71 11.43 -1.10
C SER A 94 -0.34 10.82 -1.39
N SER A 95 -0.22 10.04 -2.46
CA SER A 95 0.99 9.34 -2.88
C SER A 95 1.89 10.20 -3.75
N TYR A 96 1.36 11.28 -4.33
CA TYR A 96 2.11 12.18 -5.21
C TYR A 96 3.33 12.82 -4.51
N ARG A 97 3.23 13.05 -3.19
CA ARG A 97 4.29 13.67 -2.38
C ARG A 97 5.28 12.68 -1.77
N ARG A 98 5.23 11.42 -2.20
CA ARG A 98 6.30 10.48 -1.90
C ARG A 98 7.56 10.86 -2.68
#